data_AF-A0A519Y6J4-F1
#
_entry.id   AF-A0A519Y6J4-F1
#
_cell.length_a   1.000
_cell.length_b   1.000
_cell.length_c   1.000
_cell.angle_alpha   90.00
_cell.angle_beta   90.00
_cell.angle_gamma   90.00
#
_symmetry.space_group_name_H-M   'P 1'
#
loop_
_entity.id
_entity.type
_entity.pdbx_description
1 polymer ?
#
loop_
_entity_poly.entity_id
_entity_poly.type
_entity_poly.pdbx_seq_one_letter_code
_entity_poly.pdbx_strand_id
1 'polypeptide(L)'
;MKKILLLAILSLFFFEGYSQIIDRFNPDTVKTITLDSSVNIKAERLNVETFIKAVMNDTSFYQSFRDMKRYSFIAENRIYSYDKKNKVDGKIYRKIRHNNSGPYKMEYLVKEDEG
;
A
#
# COMPACT_ATOMS: atom_id res chain seq x y z
N MET A 1 -21.21 53.48 -3.79
CA MET A 1 -20.91 52.17 -4.40
C MET A 1 -19.82 51.36 -3.67
N LYS A 2 -18.64 51.93 -3.36
CA LYS A 2 -17.56 51.19 -2.65
C LYS A 2 -17.96 50.58 -1.29
N LYS A 3 -18.80 51.28 -0.51
CA LYS A 3 -19.30 50.78 0.79
C LYS A 3 -20.24 49.58 0.68
N ILE A 4 -21.00 49.50 -0.41
CA ILE A 4 -21.92 48.38 -0.69
C ILE A 4 -21.11 47.14 -1.08
N LEU A 5 -20.07 47.34 -1.91
CA LEU A 5 -19.13 46.28 -2.28
C LEU A 5 -18.42 45.70 -1.04
N LEU A 6 -18.00 46.56 -0.11
CA LEU A 6 -17.35 46.13 1.13
C LEU A 6 -18.29 45.29 2.01
N LEU A 7 -19.56 45.71 2.10
CA LEU A 7 -20.57 44.98 2.88
C LEU A 7 -20.86 43.59 2.29
N ALA A 8 -20.93 43.50 0.96
CA ALA A 8 -21.11 42.23 0.26
C ALA A 8 -19.93 41.28 0.50
N ILE A 9 -18.69 41.78 0.48
CA ILE A 9 -17.50 40.99 0.77
C ILE A 9 -17.49 40.51 2.22
N LEU A 10 -17.89 41.35 3.19
CA LEU A 10 -17.95 40.94 4.60
C LEU A 10 -19.00 39.84 4.85
N SER A 11 -20.11 39.84 4.10
CA SER A 11 -21.17 38.82 4.27
C SER A 11 -20.73 37.39 3.92
N LEU A 12 -19.64 37.22 3.15
CA LEU A 12 -19.09 35.91 2.81
C LEU A 12 -18.42 35.20 3.99
N PHE A 13 -18.03 35.94 5.04
CA PHE A 13 -17.36 35.37 6.22
C PHE A 13 -18.32 34.84 7.31
N PHE A 14 -19.62 35.04 7.15
CA PHE A 14 -20.65 34.59 8.11
C PHE A 14 -21.34 33.28 7.70
N PHE A 15 -20.91 32.65 6.61
CA PHE A 15 -21.39 31.31 6.26
C PHE A 15 -20.63 30.26 7.08
N GLU A 16 -21.31 29.68 8.07
CA GLU A 16 -20.82 28.50 8.77
C GLU A 16 -20.79 27.31 7.81
N GLY A 17 -19.61 26.73 7.60
CA GLY A 17 -19.44 25.50 6.85
C GLY A 17 -19.82 24.31 7.71
N TYR A 18 -20.95 23.67 7.41
CA TYR A 18 -21.28 22.37 8.00
C TYR A 18 -20.42 21.28 7.36
N SER A 19 -19.39 20.82 8.08
CA SER A 19 -18.71 19.57 7.73
C SER A 19 -19.64 18.40 8.04
N GLN A 20 -20.03 17.64 7.02
CA GLN A 20 -20.75 16.39 7.23
C GLN A 20 -19.76 15.38 7.83
N ILE A 21 -19.97 15.00 9.09
CA ILE A 21 -19.39 13.78 9.63
C ILE A 21 -20.11 12.63 8.93
N ILE A 22 -19.42 11.99 8.00
CA ILE A 22 -19.90 10.75 7.41
C ILE A 22 -19.72 9.68 8.49
N ASP A 23 -20.81 9.18 9.06
CA ASP A 23 -20.79 7.95 9.84
C ASP A 23 -20.34 6.82 8.92
N ARG A 24 -19.03 6.55 8.93
CA ARG A 24 -18.47 5.40 8.25
C ARG A 24 -18.93 4.17 9.03
N PHE A 25 -20.07 3.61 8.64
CA PHE A 25 -20.36 2.23 8.94
C PHE A 25 -19.26 1.39 8.27
N ASN A 26 -18.30 0.94 9.06
CA ASN A 26 -17.20 0.11 8.60
C ASN A 26 -17.57 -1.34 8.92
N PRO A 27 -18.28 -2.06 8.01
CA PRO A 27 -18.71 -3.44 8.25
C PRO A 27 -17.54 -4.39 8.52
N ASP A 28 -16.31 -3.98 8.19
CA ASP A 28 -15.11 -4.80 8.29
C ASP A 28 -14.41 -4.78 9.65
N THR A 29 -14.97 -4.12 10.67
CA THR A 29 -14.27 -4.00 11.98
C THR A 29 -14.54 -5.17 12.94
N VAL A 30 -15.49 -6.05 12.63
CA VAL A 30 -15.75 -7.25 13.45
C VAL A 30 -15.81 -8.48 12.55
N LYS A 31 -14.65 -9.09 12.30
CA LYS A 31 -14.59 -10.42 11.70
C LYS A 31 -15.12 -11.43 12.71
N THR A 32 -16.39 -11.81 12.60
CA THR A 32 -16.98 -12.88 13.40
C THR A 32 -16.39 -14.22 12.94
N ILE A 33 -15.44 -14.75 13.70
CA ILE A 33 -14.87 -16.08 13.46
C ILE A 33 -15.69 -17.08 14.26
N THR A 34 -16.47 -17.92 13.59
CA THR A 34 -17.13 -19.08 14.20
C THR A 34 -16.11 -20.20 14.32
N LEU A 35 -15.83 -20.63 15.56
CA LEU A 35 -14.92 -21.74 15.83
C LEU A 35 -15.74 -23.03 15.94
N ASP A 36 -15.47 -23.99 15.05
CA ASP A 36 -16.21 -25.28 15.00
C ASP A 36 -15.81 -26.25 16.13
N SER A 37 -14.82 -25.90 16.97
CA SER A 37 -14.32 -26.72 18.07
C SER A 37 -13.88 -25.90 19.28
N SER A 38 -13.70 -26.56 20.44
CA SER A 38 -13.21 -25.92 21.66
C SER A 38 -11.75 -25.49 21.48
N VAL A 39 -11.55 -24.21 21.17
CA VAL A 39 -10.22 -23.60 21.07
C VAL A 39 -9.86 -22.95 22.39
N ASN A 40 -8.71 -23.32 22.96
CA ASN A 40 -8.12 -22.60 24.08
C ASN A 40 -7.55 -21.26 23.58
N ILE A 41 -8.29 -20.18 23.77
CA ILE A 41 -7.83 -18.83 23.45
C ILE A 41 -6.85 -18.38 24.54
N LYS A 42 -5.54 -18.47 24.26
CA LYS A 42 -4.52 -17.82 25.08
C LYS A 42 -4.37 -16.38 24.62
N ALA A 43 -5.00 -15.45 25.33
CA ALA A 43 -4.79 -14.03 25.07
C ALA A 43 -3.38 -13.63 25.51
N GLU A 44 -2.54 -13.22 24.58
CA GLU A 44 -1.25 -12.60 24.86
C GLU A 44 -1.42 -11.08 24.91
N ARG A 45 -0.90 -10.40 25.95
CA ARG A 45 -0.98 -8.94 26.04
C ARG A 45 -0.04 -8.33 25.00
N LEU A 46 -0.56 -7.43 24.16
CA LEU A 46 0.26 -6.65 23.23
C LEU A 46 1.18 -5.70 24.01
N ASN A 47 2.44 -6.11 24.17
CA ASN A 47 3.51 -5.29 24.75
C ASN A 47 4.70 -5.27 23.78
N VAL A 48 5.72 -4.45 24.09
CA VAL A 48 6.90 -4.27 23.24
C VAL A 48 7.63 -5.58 22.95
N GLU A 49 7.74 -6.46 23.94
CA GLU A 49 8.43 -7.76 23.79
C GLU A 49 7.67 -8.72 22.87
N THR A 50 6.35 -8.81 23.03
CA THR A 50 5.47 -9.59 22.15
C THR A 50 5.51 -9.05 20.72
N PHE A 51 5.57 -7.72 20.55
CA PHE A 51 5.77 -7.12 19.22
C PHE A 51 7.11 -7.50 18.60
N ILE A 52 8.22 -7.39 19.36
CA ILE A 52 9.56 -7.79 18.88
C ILE A 52 9.55 -9.27 18.47
N LYS A 53 8.99 -10.14 19.31
CA LYS A 53 8.84 -11.58 19.00
C LYS A 53 8.00 -11.81 17.74
N ALA A 54 6.90 -11.09 17.57
CA ALA A 54 6.07 -11.20 16.38
C ALA A 54 6.85 -10.82 15.13
N VAL A 55 7.58 -9.70 15.13
CA VAL A 55 8.42 -9.25 14.01
C VAL A 55 9.56 -10.22 13.72
N MET A 56 10.26 -10.72 14.76
CA MET A 56 11.36 -11.67 14.57
C MET A 56 10.90 -13.01 14.00
N ASN A 57 9.70 -13.45 14.36
CA ASN A 57 9.13 -14.71 13.88
C ASN A 57 8.25 -14.53 12.63
N ASP A 58 8.04 -13.29 12.17
CA ASP A 58 7.24 -13.03 11.00
C ASP A 58 7.97 -13.51 9.74
N THR A 59 7.43 -14.56 9.15
CA THR A 59 7.93 -15.11 7.89
C THR A 59 7.06 -14.73 6.70
N SER A 60 6.00 -13.92 6.91
CA SER A 60 5.02 -13.55 5.88
C SER A 60 5.68 -12.89 4.67
N PHE A 61 6.65 -12.01 4.90
CA PHE A 61 7.44 -11.38 3.83
C PHE A 61 8.14 -12.44 2.97
N TYR A 62 8.99 -13.28 3.58
CA TYR A 62 9.72 -14.33 2.86
C TYR A 62 8.79 -15.37 2.24
N GLN A 63 7.70 -15.73 2.93
CA GLN A 63 6.67 -16.63 2.43
C GLN A 63 6.02 -16.08 1.16
N SER A 64 5.74 -14.79 1.11
CA SER A 64 5.19 -14.13 -0.07
C SER A 64 6.12 -14.28 -1.28
N PHE A 65 7.44 -14.09 -1.14
CA PHE A 65 8.38 -14.33 -2.24
C PHE A 65 8.48 -15.81 -2.65
N ARG A 66 8.36 -16.73 -1.69
CA ARG A 66 8.30 -18.17 -2.00
C ARG A 66 7.06 -18.50 -2.80
N ASP A 67 5.92 -17.95 -2.41
CA ASP A 67 4.64 -18.20 -3.06
C ASP A 67 4.52 -17.53 -4.43
N MET A 68 5.19 -16.39 -4.64
CA MET A 68 5.28 -15.77 -5.98
C MET A 68 5.80 -16.74 -7.05
N LYS A 69 6.65 -17.72 -6.70
CA LYS A 69 7.12 -18.75 -7.64
C LYS A 69 6.04 -19.73 -8.12
N ARG A 70 4.87 -19.74 -7.48
CA ARG A 70 3.75 -20.62 -7.83
C ARG A 70 2.80 -19.99 -8.86
N TYR A 71 2.83 -18.67 -9.01
CA TYR A 71 1.86 -17.93 -9.81
C TYR A 71 2.51 -17.31 -11.03
N SER A 72 1.80 -17.30 -12.17
CA SER A 72 2.22 -16.53 -13.33
C SER A 72 1.84 -15.06 -13.12
N PHE A 73 2.79 -14.14 -13.29
CA PHE A 73 2.54 -12.71 -13.12
C PHE A 73 3.42 -11.86 -14.05
N ILE A 74 3.00 -10.61 -14.26
CA ILE A 74 3.78 -9.60 -14.97
C ILE A 74 4.39 -8.67 -13.92
N ALA A 75 5.71 -8.55 -13.94
CA ALA A 75 6.48 -7.62 -13.12
C ALA A 75 6.91 -6.43 -13.96
N GLU A 76 6.72 -5.22 -13.43
CA GLU A 76 7.19 -3.98 -14.03
C GLU A 76 8.21 -3.33 -13.09
N ASN A 77 9.46 -3.19 -13.56
CA ASN A 77 10.56 -2.64 -12.79
C ASN A 77 11.05 -1.35 -13.46
N ARG A 78 11.05 -0.25 -12.70
CA ARG A 78 11.62 1.04 -13.09
C ARG A 78 12.69 1.39 -12.07
N ILE A 79 13.94 1.41 -12.51
CA ILE A 79 15.09 1.73 -11.67
C ILE A 79 15.68 3.03 -12.21
N TYR A 80 15.87 4.00 -11.32
CA TYR A 80 16.47 5.29 -11.63
C TYR A 80 17.73 5.46 -10.79
N SER A 81 18.81 5.83 -11.45
CA SER A 81 20.03 6.31 -10.82
C SER A 81 20.01 7.84 -10.83
N TYR A 82 20.54 8.44 -9.77
CA TYR A 82 20.60 9.89 -9.60
C TYR A 82 22.03 10.30 -9.29
N ASP A 83 22.46 11.41 -9.89
CA ASP A 83 23.74 12.03 -9.60
C ASP A 83 23.71 12.79 -8.25
N LYS A 84 24.86 13.36 -7.87
CA LYS A 84 24.99 14.17 -6.63
C LYS A 84 24.13 15.44 -6.62
N LYS A 85 23.57 15.84 -7.76
CA LYS A 85 22.68 16.99 -7.93
C LYS A 85 21.21 16.56 -8.04
N ASN A 86 20.89 15.29 -7.72
CA ASN A 86 19.57 14.68 -7.86
C ASN A 86 19.03 14.67 -9.30
N LYS A 87 19.89 14.74 -10.31
CA LYS A 87 19.49 14.58 -11.71
C LYS A 87 19.56 13.10 -12.08
N VAL A 88 18.55 12.60 -12.80
CA VAL A 88 18.56 11.24 -13.34
C VAL A 88 19.73 11.09 -14.31
N ASP A 89 20.64 10.18 -14.01
CA ASP A 89 21.83 9.86 -14.82
C ASP A 89 21.78 8.44 -15.40
N GLY A 90 20.81 7.63 -14.97
CA GLY A 90 20.54 6.32 -15.53
C GLY A 90 19.10 5.89 -15.29
N LYS A 91 18.52 5.20 -16.25
CA LYS A 91 17.17 4.65 -16.18
C LYS A 91 17.16 3.26 -16.79
N ILE A 92 16.58 2.33 -16.04
CA ILE A 92 16.37 0.96 -16.48
C ILE A 92 14.89 0.68 -16.38
N TYR A 93 14.30 0.29 -17.49
CA TYR A 93 12.92 -0.15 -17.56
C TYR A 93 12.81 -1.59 -18.05
N ARG A 94 12.16 -2.43 -17.22
CA ARG A 94 11.95 -3.84 -17.54
C ARG A 94 10.52 -4.23 -17.26
N LYS A 95 9.85 -4.76 -18.27
CA LYS A 95 8.58 -5.46 -18.13
C LYS A 95 8.82 -6.94 -18.37
N ILE A 96 8.60 -7.75 -17.36
CA ILE A 96 8.96 -9.17 -17.33
C ILE A 96 7.70 -9.99 -17.07
N ARG A 97 7.53 -11.10 -17.77
CA ARG A 97 6.50 -12.11 -17.49
C ARG A 97 7.16 -13.32 -16.85
N HIS A 98 6.70 -13.66 -15.65
CA HIS A 98 6.96 -14.95 -15.01
C HIS A 98 5.85 -15.91 -15.41
N ASN A 99 6.19 -17.00 -16.09
CA ASN A 99 5.25 -18.06 -16.48
C ASN A 99 5.54 -19.32 -15.66
N ASN A 100 4.57 -19.68 -14.82
CA ASN A 100 4.58 -20.84 -13.92
C ASN A 100 3.50 -21.87 -14.26
N SER A 101 2.83 -21.76 -15.42
CA SER A 101 1.86 -22.76 -15.90
C SER A 101 2.53 -24.06 -16.39
N GLY A 102 3.87 -24.10 -16.41
CA GLY A 102 4.71 -25.24 -16.77
C GLY A 102 6.11 -25.09 -16.13
N PRO A 103 7.20 -25.58 -16.75
CA PRO A 103 8.55 -25.27 -16.29
C PRO A 103 8.75 -23.76 -16.18
N TYR A 104 9.33 -23.30 -15.06
CA TYR A 104 9.54 -21.88 -14.79
C TYR A 104 10.24 -21.21 -15.98
N LYS A 105 9.59 -20.20 -16.57
CA LYS A 105 10.17 -19.40 -17.65
C LYS A 105 9.97 -17.92 -17.36
N MET A 106 11.05 -17.16 -17.53
CA MET A 106 11.05 -15.71 -17.46
C MET A 106 11.19 -15.14 -18.88
N GLU A 107 10.30 -14.23 -19.25
CA GLU A 107 10.24 -13.62 -20.57
C GLU A 107 10.29 -12.10 -20.45
N TYR A 108 11.17 -11.45 -21.23
CA TYR A 108 11.17 -9.99 -21.34
C TYR A 108 10.08 -9.57 -22.31
N LEU A 109 9.13 -8.76 -21.81
CA LEU A 109 8.13 -8.08 -22.62
C LEU A 109 8.64 -6.73 -23.12
N VAL A 110 9.40 -6.02 -22.26
CA VAL A 110 10.09 -4.76 -22.59
C VAL A 110 11.43 -4.75 -21.87
N LYS A 111 12.47 -4.29 -22.55
CA LYS A 111 13.81 -4.08 -21.99
C LYS A 111 14.40 -2.81 -22.58
N GLU A 112 14.43 -1.76 -21.77
CA GLU A 112 14.99 -0.46 -22.13
C GLU A 112 16.03 -0.08 -21.08
N ASP A 113 17.21 0.31 -21.53
CA ASP A 113 18.31 0.77 -20.69
C ASP A 113 18.77 2.12 -21.27
N GLU A 114 18.82 3.16 -20.44
CA GLU A 114 19.23 4.52 -20.78
C GLU A 114 20.28 5.00 -19.74
N GLY A 115 21.39 5.59 -20.19
CA GLY A 115 22.48 6.08 -19.33
C GLY A 115 23.61 6.71 -20.12
#